data_AF-A0A7C1UTZ2-F1
#
_entry.id   AF-A0A7C1UTZ2-F1
#
_cell.length_a   1.000
_cell.length_b   1.000
_cell.length_c   1.000
_cell.angle_alpha   90.00
_cell.angle_beta   90.00
_cell.angle_gamma   90.00
#
_symmetry.space_group_name_H-M   'P 1'
#
loop_
_entity.id
_entity.type
_entity.pdbx_description
1 polymer ?
#
loop_
_entity_poly.entity_id
_entity_poly.type
_entity_poly.pdbx_seq_one_letter_code
_entity_poly.pdbx_strand_id
1 'polypeptide(L)'
;MNEPVLVIPEEPAAEGGETDSEVIRRPLHQLSEWRERLTGNLLRAVLAVGLVVLVAETVLNVQLGRWDLVVLLAGVYLVLAIVTFLRRLPISVRAGALIALFYAVGVLGLSQSGLGGEGRILMLIVPLLALVLIDSRAGAVMMGICTLTLITAGVLMGGGFWVPPIEPRSTEWLPWVTAVAVYLLLAVVTLVPVAYVINNLVANLRQALEEARRRWREVRALSRNLEQQVAERTADLARRSAQLEAAAQVAREAAAIRDVEQLLGETAHL
;
A
#
# COMPACT_ATOMS: atom_id res chain seq x y z
N MET A 1 -50.69 -36.89 17.76
CA MET A 1 -50.08 -36.44 16.49
C MET A 1 -49.31 -35.17 16.83
N ASN A 2 -48.06 -35.33 17.23
CA ASN A 2 -47.19 -34.23 17.67
C ASN A 2 -46.22 -33.94 16.52
N GLU A 3 -46.35 -32.79 15.87
CA GLU A 3 -45.35 -32.33 14.91
C GLU A 3 -44.04 -32.00 15.65
N PRO A 4 -42.88 -32.42 15.14
CA PRO A 4 -41.62 -31.95 15.67
C PRO A 4 -41.40 -30.51 15.20
N VAL A 5 -41.47 -29.57 16.14
CA VAL A 5 -41.08 -28.17 15.94
C VAL A 5 -39.63 -28.15 15.44
N LEU A 6 -39.44 -27.67 14.21
CA LEU A 6 -38.14 -27.41 13.62
C LEU A 6 -37.47 -26.30 14.46
N VAL A 7 -36.63 -26.69 15.41
CA VAL A 7 -35.76 -25.76 16.12
C VAL A 7 -34.71 -25.30 15.12
N ILE A 8 -34.99 -24.18 14.46
CA ILE A 8 -33.98 -23.42 13.73
C ILE A 8 -32.92 -23.07 14.77
N PRO A 9 -31.65 -23.47 14.59
CA PRO A 9 -30.60 -23.00 15.47
C PRO A 9 -30.60 -21.47 15.37
N GLU A 10 -30.78 -20.79 16.50
CA GLU A 10 -30.54 -19.35 16.57
C GLU A 10 -29.20 -19.08 15.90
N GLU A 11 -29.17 -18.11 14.97
CA GLU A 11 -27.92 -17.55 14.48
C GLU A 11 -26.99 -17.41 15.68
N PRO A 12 -25.75 -17.94 15.64
CA PRO A 12 -24.80 -17.62 16.67
C PRO A 12 -24.76 -16.10 16.70
N ALA A 13 -25.21 -15.55 17.83
CA ALA A 13 -25.15 -14.13 18.11
C ALA A 13 -23.81 -13.65 17.57
N ALA A 14 -23.85 -12.69 16.66
CA ALA A 14 -22.67 -12.04 16.12
C ALA A 14 -21.88 -11.45 17.30
N GLU A 15 -21.06 -12.28 17.94
CA GLU A 15 -20.14 -11.92 18.99
C GLU A 15 -19.16 -10.97 18.34
N GLY A 16 -19.38 -9.68 18.62
CA GLY A 16 -18.44 -8.61 18.36
C GLY A 16 -18.09 -8.47 16.89
N GLY A 17 -18.95 -7.79 16.14
CA GLY A 17 -18.50 -7.13 14.92
C GLY A 17 -17.24 -6.33 15.25
N GLU A 18 -16.09 -6.82 14.77
CA GLU A 18 -14.98 -5.98 14.33
C GLU A 18 -15.60 -4.98 13.36
N THR A 19 -16.17 -3.91 13.92
CA THR A 19 -16.91 -2.88 13.20
C THR A 19 -16.09 -2.48 11.99
N ASP A 20 -16.68 -2.39 10.79
CA ASP A 20 -15.99 -1.99 9.55
C ASP A 20 -15.02 -0.80 9.72
N SER A 21 -15.28 0.05 10.72
CA SER A 21 -14.36 1.10 11.18
C SER A 21 -12.97 0.63 11.61
N GLU A 22 -12.81 -0.49 12.30
CA GLU A 22 -11.52 -1.00 12.77
C GLU A 22 -10.71 -1.64 11.64
N VAL A 23 -11.40 -2.35 10.74
CA VAL A 23 -10.83 -2.95 9.52
C VAL A 23 -10.26 -1.87 8.58
N ILE A 24 -10.94 -0.72 8.46
CA ILE A 24 -10.48 0.41 7.64
C ILE A 24 -9.44 1.29 8.37
N ARG A 25 -9.53 1.45 9.70
CA ARG A 25 -8.60 2.30 10.47
C ARG A 25 -7.19 1.73 10.54
N ARG A 26 -7.02 0.42 10.63
CA ARG A 26 -5.69 -0.23 10.68
C ARG A 26 -4.78 0.10 9.49
N PRO A 27 -5.20 -0.08 8.22
CA PRO A 27 -4.35 0.25 7.06
C PRO A 27 -4.07 1.75 6.93
N LEU A 28 -5.00 2.63 7.31
CA LEU A 28 -4.79 4.08 7.29
C LEU A 28 -3.73 4.52 8.31
N HIS A 29 -3.77 3.95 9.53
CA HIS A 29 -2.77 4.20 10.55
C HIS A 29 -1.37 3.72 10.11
N GLN A 30 -1.28 2.50 9.58
CA GLN A 30 -0.02 1.96 9.04
C GLN A 30 0.57 2.82 7.92
N LEU A 31 -0.28 3.37 7.04
CA LEU A 31 0.16 4.28 5.99
C LEU A 31 0.71 5.60 6.56
N SER A 32 0.07 6.16 7.59
CA SER A 32 0.56 7.39 8.23
C SER A 32 1.89 7.20 8.95
N GLU A 33 2.05 6.14 9.73
CA GLU A 33 3.31 5.81 10.41
C GLU A 33 4.44 5.55 9.40
N TRP A 34 4.10 4.90 8.28
CA TRP A 34 5.04 4.68 7.19
C TRP A 34 5.54 6.00 6.57
N ARG A 35 4.62 6.89 6.18
CA ARG A 35 4.96 8.21 5.63
C ARG A 35 5.83 9.00 6.58
N GLU A 36 5.56 8.88 7.88
CA GLU A 36 6.33 9.54 8.91
C GLU A 36 7.79 9.07 8.96
N ARG A 37 8.01 7.75 8.99
CA ARG A 37 9.36 7.17 8.97
C ARG A 37 10.10 7.49 7.69
N LEU A 38 9.43 7.40 6.53
CA LEU A 38 10.03 7.67 5.23
C LEU A 38 10.47 9.14 5.14
N THR A 39 9.57 10.08 5.42
CA THR A 39 9.88 11.52 5.38
C THR A 39 11.03 11.85 6.34
N GLY A 40 11.00 11.32 7.57
CA GLY A 40 12.08 11.55 8.54
C GLY A 40 13.43 10.97 8.12
N ASN A 41 13.45 9.81 7.46
CA ASN A 41 14.67 9.21 6.93
C ASN A 41 15.20 9.98 5.72
N LEU A 42 14.31 10.37 4.80
CA LEU A 42 14.68 11.17 3.64
C LEU A 42 15.24 12.53 4.04
N LEU A 43 14.60 13.26 4.95
CA LEU A 43 15.13 14.56 5.39
C LEU A 43 16.54 14.43 5.97
N ARG A 44 16.82 13.39 6.76
CA ARG A 44 18.16 13.16 7.30
C ARG A 44 19.17 12.78 6.22
N ALA A 45 18.80 11.93 5.26
CA ALA A 45 19.65 11.57 4.14
C ALA A 45 19.97 12.80 3.26
N VAL A 46 18.93 13.59 2.93
CA VAL A 46 19.06 14.83 2.14
C VAL A 46 19.89 15.86 2.89
N LEU A 47 19.75 15.98 4.21
CA LEU A 47 20.56 16.90 5.02
C LEU A 47 22.04 16.50 5.01
N ALA A 48 22.34 15.21 5.12
CA ALA A 48 23.70 14.70 5.13
C ALA A 48 24.40 14.89 3.77
N VAL A 49 23.76 14.45 2.68
CA VAL A 49 24.33 14.60 1.33
C VAL A 49 24.30 16.07 0.89
N GLY A 50 23.24 16.80 1.26
CA GLY A 50 23.09 18.22 0.98
C GLY A 50 24.17 19.08 1.62
N LEU A 51 24.78 18.65 2.73
CA LEU A 51 25.93 19.35 3.32
C LEU A 51 27.14 19.33 2.38
N VAL A 52 27.39 18.18 1.75
CA VAL A 52 28.51 18.01 0.80
C VAL A 52 28.27 18.89 -0.42
N VAL A 53 27.03 18.87 -0.95
CA VAL A 53 26.63 19.73 -2.07
C VAL A 53 26.76 21.21 -1.70
N LEU A 54 26.29 21.63 -0.52
CA LEU A 54 26.39 23.01 -0.04
C LEU A 54 27.84 23.48 0.01
N VAL A 55 28.74 22.70 0.59
CA VAL A 55 30.16 23.07 0.71
C VAL A 55 30.79 23.23 -0.68
N ALA A 56 30.55 22.27 -1.58
CA ALA A 56 31.12 22.30 -2.91
C ALA A 56 30.58 23.47 -3.75
N GLU A 57 29.27 23.71 -3.74
CA GLU A 57 28.64 24.86 -4.39
C GLU A 57 29.09 26.19 -3.79
N THR A 58 29.27 26.27 -2.47
CA THR A 58 29.77 27.49 -1.82
C THR A 58 31.18 27.81 -2.29
N VAL A 59 32.08 26.83 -2.35
CA VAL A 59 33.46 27.02 -2.84
C VAL A 59 33.44 27.53 -4.28
N LEU A 60 32.61 26.94 -5.16
CA LEU A 60 32.50 27.33 -6.55
C LEU A 60 31.96 28.77 -6.70
N ASN A 61 30.90 29.12 -5.97
CA ASN A 61 30.27 30.44 -6.06
C ASN A 61 31.12 31.56 -5.42
N VAL A 62 31.91 31.26 -4.38
CA VAL A 62 32.89 32.22 -3.83
C VAL A 62 33.99 32.53 -4.84
N GLN A 63 34.50 31.53 -5.57
CA GLN A 63 35.51 31.75 -6.63
C GLN A 63 34.96 32.59 -7.79
N LEU A 64 33.66 32.47 -8.07
CA LEU A 64 32.96 33.27 -9.08
C LEU A 64 32.52 34.66 -8.57
N GLY A 65 32.78 34.99 -7.30
CA GLY A 65 32.40 36.29 -6.69
C GLY A 65 30.90 36.44 -6.40
N ARG A 66 30.14 35.34 -6.41
CA ARG A 66 28.66 35.31 -6.33
C ARG A 66 28.16 35.07 -4.92
N TRP A 67 28.32 36.08 -4.07
CA TRP A 67 27.90 36.03 -2.67
C TRP A 67 26.38 35.96 -2.50
N ASP A 68 25.63 36.47 -3.47
CA ASP A 68 24.17 36.36 -3.56
C ASP A 68 23.70 34.90 -3.51
N LEU A 69 24.34 34.03 -4.30
CA LEU A 69 24.01 32.60 -4.33
C LEU A 69 24.47 31.87 -3.07
N VAL A 70 25.62 32.24 -2.51
CA VAL A 70 26.12 31.62 -1.27
C VAL A 70 25.15 31.85 -0.12
N VAL A 71 24.67 33.09 0.04
CA VAL A 71 23.69 33.44 1.09
C VAL A 71 22.36 32.73 0.85
N LEU A 72 21.90 32.68 -0.40
CA LEU A 72 20.67 31.98 -0.77
C LEU A 72 20.77 30.48 -0.46
N LEU A 73 21.85 29.82 -0.86
CA LEU A 73 22.06 28.38 -0.68
C LEU A 73 22.20 28.02 0.81
N ALA A 74 22.91 28.85 1.58
CA ALA A 74 22.98 28.71 3.03
C ALA A 74 21.60 28.87 3.69
N GLY A 75 20.77 29.80 3.22
CA GLY A 75 19.39 29.99 3.68
C GLY A 75 18.50 28.77 3.38
N VAL A 76 18.57 28.23 2.16
CA VAL A 76 17.86 27.00 1.75
C VAL A 76 18.28 25.82 2.64
N TYR A 77 19.58 25.66 2.89
CA TYR A 77 20.09 24.60 3.76
C TYR A 77 19.67 24.78 5.22
N LEU A 78 19.64 26.03 5.72
CA LEU A 78 19.15 26.33 7.06
C LEU A 78 17.67 25.98 7.20
N VAL A 79 16.83 26.31 6.21
CA VAL A 79 15.41 25.91 6.18
C VAL A 79 15.30 24.38 6.20
N LEU A 80 16.10 23.66 5.39
CA LEU A 80 16.14 22.20 5.40
C LEU A 80 16.50 21.65 6.79
N ALA A 81 17.51 22.22 7.46
CA ALA A 81 17.91 21.81 8.80
C ALA A 81 16.81 22.07 9.84
N ILE A 82 16.17 23.25 9.79
CA ILE A 82 15.04 23.60 10.65
C ILE A 82 13.90 22.59 10.46
N VAL A 83 13.46 22.33 9.24
CA VAL A 83 12.37 21.36 8.95
C VAL A 83 12.75 19.94 9.37
N THR A 84 14.05 19.60 9.32
CA THR A 84 14.56 18.28 9.73
C THR A 84 14.50 18.09 11.24
N PHE A 85 14.92 19.09 12.03
CA PHE A 85 15.04 18.97 13.48
C PHE A 85 13.83 19.50 14.27
N LEU A 86 12.98 20.35 13.69
CA LEU A 86 11.75 20.79 14.35
C LEU A 86 10.73 19.65 14.41
N ARG A 87 10.75 18.94 15.54
CA ARG A 87 9.79 17.87 15.88
C ARG A 87 8.33 18.35 16.01
N ARG A 88 8.10 19.66 16.10
CA ARG A 88 6.74 20.23 16.25
C ARG A 88 5.96 20.36 14.95
N LEU A 89 6.61 20.19 13.79
CA LEU A 89 5.94 20.36 12.50
C LEU A 89 5.15 19.10 12.11
N PRO A 90 3.88 19.24 11.68
CA PRO A 90 3.12 18.10 11.19
C PRO A 90 3.77 17.54 9.92
N ILE A 91 3.59 16.24 9.71
CA ILE A 91 4.27 15.49 8.64
C ILE A 91 4.02 16.08 7.25
N SER A 92 2.79 16.54 7.00
CA SER A 92 2.39 17.15 5.73
C SER A 92 3.16 18.42 5.44
N VAL A 93 3.49 19.21 6.46
CA VAL A 93 4.29 20.44 6.32
C VAL A 93 5.75 20.09 6.06
N ARG A 94 6.30 19.06 6.72
CA ARG A 94 7.68 18.61 6.47
C ARG A 94 7.87 18.06 5.06
N ALA A 95 6.92 17.24 4.59
CA ALA A 95 6.88 16.73 3.23
C ALA A 95 6.73 17.88 2.21
N GLY A 96 5.78 18.79 2.43
CA GLY A 96 5.57 19.95 1.56
C GLY A 96 6.79 20.87 1.50
N ALA A 97 7.44 21.14 2.63
CA ALA A 97 8.67 21.92 2.68
C ALA A 97 9.82 21.24 1.93
N LEU A 98 9.98 19.92 2.05
CA LEU A 98 10.96 19.17 1.27
C LEU A 98 10.71 19.34 -0.24
N ILE A 99 9.47 19.13 -0.68
CA ILE A 99 9.07 19.26 -2.09
C ILE A 99 9.33 20.70 -2.58
N ALA A 100 8.95 21.71 -1.78
CA ALA A 100 9.16 23.11 -2.10
C ALA A 100 10.65 23.48 -2.21
N LEU A 101 11.49 22.93 -1.34
CA LEU A 101 12.95 23.14 -1.40
C LEU A 101 13.54 22.54 -2.68
N PHE A 102 13.19 21.29 -3.01
CA PHE A 102 13.64 20.65 -4.26
C PHE A 102 13.16 21.43 -5.50
N TYR A 103 11.93 21.93 -5.47
CA TYR A 103 11.39 22.78 -6.53
C TYR A 103 12.17 24.09 -6.65
N ALA A 104 12.38 24.81 -5.54
CA ALA A 104 13.11 26.07 -5.52
C ALA A 104 14.56 25.91 -6.03
N VAL A 105 15.26 24.86 -5.58
CA VAL A 105 16.61 24.53 -6.07
C VAL A 105 16.58 24.16 -7.55
N GLY A 106 15.56 23.44 -8.01
CA GLY A 106 15.37 23.13 -9.43
C GLY A 106 15.15 24.36 -10.30
N VAL A 107 14.32 25.31 -9.86
CA VAL A 107 14.12 26.61 -10.54
C VAL A 107 15.41 27.41 -10.55
N LEU A 108 16.12 27.46 -9.43
CA LEU A 108 17.40 28.14 -9.33
C LEU A 108 18.41 27.54 -10.32
N GLY A 109 18.59 26.22 -10.33
CA GLY A 109 19.48 25.54 -11.27
C GLY A 109 19.12 25.80 -12.73
N LEU A 110 17.82 25.86 -13.05
CA LEU A 110 17.34 26.22 -14.39
C LEU A 110 17.66 27.67 -14.73
N SER A 111 17.48 28.61 -13.80
CA SER A 111 17.77 30.04 -14.01
C SER A 111 19.25 30.32 -14.22
N GLN A 112 20.13 29.52 -13.60
CA GLN A 112 21.58 29.70 -13.62
C GLN A 112 22.23 29.08 -14.85
N SER A 113 21.87 27.82 -15.17
CA SER A 113 22.57 27.01 -16.17
C SER A 113 21.70 26.67 -17.38
N GLY A 114 20.47 27.18 -17.41
CA GLY A 114 19.51 26.94 -18.47
C GLY A 114 19.22 25.46 -18.67
N LEU A 115 19.02 25.07 -19.94
CA LEU A 115 18.75 23.68 -20.30
C LEU A 115 19.94 22.75 -20.01
N GLY A 116 21.17 23.25 -19.99
CA GLY A 116 22.39 22.45 -19.80
C GLY A 116 22.63 21.99 -18.36
N GLY A 117 21.96 22.60 -17.38
CA GLY A 117 22.13 22.28 -15.96
C GLY A 117 21.27 21.11 -15.45
N GLU A 118 21.25 21.00 -14.13
CA GLU A 118 20.55 19.93 -13.39
C GLU A 118 19.10 20.27 -13.04
N GLY A 119 18.66 21.51 -13.27
CA GLY A 119 17.32 21.99 -12.92
C GLY A 119 16.21 21.12 -13.50
N ARG A 120 16.37 20.65 -14.75
CA ARG A 120 15.42 19.71 -15.39
C ARG A 120 15.30 18.36 -14.69
N ILE A 121 16.38 17.85 -14.12
CA ILE A 121 16.41 16.56 -13.41
C ILE A 121 15.72 16.72 -12.05
N LEU A 122 15.96 17.83 -11.36
CA LEU A 122 15.25 18.19 -10.13
C LEU A 122 13.73 18.34 -10.37
N MET A 123 13.33 18.98 -11.47
CA MET A 123 11.93 19.12 -11.88
C MET A 123 11.23 17.78 -12.13
N LEU A 124 11.97 16.72 -12.50
CA LEU A 124 11.41 15.38 -12.65
C LEU A 124 11.15 14.71 -11.29
N ILE A 125 11.96 15.02 -10.28
CA ILE A 125 11.93 14.35 -8.98
C ILE A 125 10.88 14.98 -8.06
N VAL A 126 10.61 16.27 -8.20
CA VAL A 126 9.61 16.99 -7.42
C VAL A 126 8.21 16.34 -7.51
N PRO A 127 7.65 16.02 -8.69
CA PRO A 127 6.38 15.30 -8.81
C PRO A 127 6.41 13.90 -8.20
N LEU A 128 7.55 13.19 -8.32
CA LEU A 128 7.71 11.86 -7.74
C LEU A 128 7.70 11.92 -6.21
N LEU A 129 8.35 12.93 -5.62
CA LEU A 129 8.30 13.16 -4.18
C LEU A 129 6.89 13.52 -3.72
N ALA A 130 6.18 14.38 -4.45
CA ALA A 130 4.79 14.71 -4.13
C ALA A 130 3.86 13.49 -4.20
N LEU A 131 4.03 12.64 -5.22
CA LEU A 131 3.30 11.39 -5.40
C LEU A 131 3.46 10.45 -4.19
N VAL A 132 4.69 10.29 -3.70
CA VAL A 132 5.02 9.31 -2.67
C VAL A 132 4.78 9.84 -1.25
N LEU A 133 5.11 11.11 -0.99
CA LEU A 133 5.04 11.70 0.34
C LEU A 133 3.65 12.24 0.69
N ILE A 134 2.88 12.70 -0.31
CA ILE A 134 1.56 13.31 -0.09
C ILE A 134 0.47 12.40 -0.65
N ASP A 135 0.24 12.41 -1.96
CA ASP A 135 -0.74 11.57 -2.65
C ASP A 135 -0.61 11.72 -4.18
N SER A 136 -1.40 10.94 -4.91
CA SER A 136 -1.44 10.96 -6.37
C SER A 136 -1.91 12.28 -6.98
N ARG A 137 -2.79 13.02 -6.29
CA ARG A 137 -3.27 14.32 -6.78
C ARG A 137 -2.16 15.37 -6.68
N ALA A 138 -1.47 15.42 -5.55
CA ALA A 138 -0.32 16.29 -5.34
C ALA A 138 0.80 16.00 -6.35
N GLY A 139 1.06 14.71 -6.63
CA GLY A 139 1.98 14.29 -7.69
C GLY A 139 1.61 14.86 -9.06
N ALA A 140 0.34 14.71 -9.48
CA ALA A 140 -0.16 15.22 -10.75
C ALA A 140 -0.14 16.76 -10.83
N VAL A 141 -0.50 17.45 -9.75
CA VAL A 141 -0.44 18.92 -9.66
C VAL A 141 1.00 19.41 -9.81
N MET A 142 1.93 18.81 -9.06
CA MET A 142 3.35 19.18 -9.17
C MET A 142 3.93 18.84 -10.54
N MET A 143 3.50 17.75 -11.18
CA MET A 143 3.87 17.45 -12.56
C MET A 143 3.45 18.59 -13.49
N GLY A 144 2.19 19.04 -13.40
CA GLY A 144 1.70 20.18 -14.17
C GLY A 144 2.50 21.47 -13.92
N ILE A 145 2.80 21.79 -12.65
CA ILE A 145 3.60 22.96 -12.26
C ILE A 145 5.02 22.88 -12.83
N CYS A 146 5.69 21.74 -12.69
CA CYS A 146 7.05 21.53 -13.20
C CYS A 146 7.08 21.60 -14.73
N THR A 147 6.12 20.99 -15.42
CA THR A 147 6.01 21.09 -16.89
C THR A 147 5.77 22.52 -17.34
N LEU A 148 4.86 23.26 -16.69
CA LEU A 148 4.61 24.66 -17.01
C LEU A 148 5.85 25.52 -16.78
N THR A 149 6.61 25.24 -15.72
CA THR A 149 7.86 25.95 -15.40
C THR A 149 8.91 25.71 -16.48
N LEU A 150 9.06 24.47 -16.96
CA LEU A 150 9.98 24.13 -18.05
C LEU A 150 9.56 24.80 -19.37
N ILE A 151 8.27 24.81 -19.70
CA ILE A 151 7.75 25.51 -20.89
C ILE A 151 8.06 27.01 -20.78
N THR A 152 7.74 27.61 -19.63
CA THR A 152 7.95 29.05 -19.38
C THR A 152 9.43 29.41 -19.50
N ALA A 153 10.32 28.63 -18.88
CA ALA A 153 11.76 28.82 -19.01
C ALA A 153 12.24 28.66 -20.46
N GLY A 154 11.71 27.66 -21.18
CA GLY A 154 12.01 27.44 -22.59
C GLY A 154 11.61 28.62 -23.47
N VAL A 155 10.44 29.20 -23.26
CA VAL A 155 9.99 30.41 -23.97
C VAL A 155 10.85 31.62 -23.63
N LEU A 156 11.13 31.85 -22.34
CA LEU A 156 11.95 32.99 -21.90
C LEU A 156 13.38 32.91 -22.42
N MET A 157 14.02 31.74 -22.34
CA MET A 157 15.40 31.55 -22.75
C MET A 157 15.53 31.39 -24.26
N GLY A 158 14.65 30.62 -24.90
CA GLY A 158 14.63 30.45 -26.35
C GLY A 158 14.25 31.71 -27.12
N GLY A 159 13.44 32.58 -26.50
CA GLY A 159 13.11 33.91 -27.02
C GLY A 159 14.14 34.99 -26.71
N GLY A 160 15.22 34.68 -25.96
CA GLY A 160 16.26 35.64 -25.59
C GLY A 160 15.88 36.64 -24.49
N PHE A 161 14.70 36.49 -23.86
CA PHE A 161 14.27 37.33 -22.73
C PHE A 161 15.06 37.05 -21.44
N TRP A 162 15.66 35.86 -21.34
CA TRP A 162 16.50 35.48 -20.20
C TRP A 162 17.72 34.68 -20.69
N VAL A 163 18.92 35.21 -20.47
CA VAL A 163 20.17 34.51 -20.83
C VAL A 163 20.78 33.91 -19.56
N PRO A 164 20.96 32.58 -19.48
CA PRO A 164 21.58 31.94 -18.32
C PRO A 164 23.01 32.48 -18.08
N PRO A 165 23.34 32.90 -16.86
CA PRO A 165 24.64 33.49 -16.54
C PRO A 165 25.79 32.48 -16.48
N ILE A 166 25.51 31.17 -16.36
CA ILE A 166 26.53 30.11 -16.27
C ILE A 166 26.46 29.19 -17.49
N GLU A 167 27.55 29.14 -18.24
CA GLU A 167 27.81 28.06 -19.19
C GLU A 167 28.34 26.84 -18.41
N PRO A 168 27.79 25.62 -18.57
CA PRO A 168 28.28 24.44 -17.87
C PRO A 168 29.76 24.18 -18.20
N ARG A 169 30.66 24.41 -17.22
CA ARG A 169 32.11 24.17 -17.38
C ARG A 169 32.45 22.71 -17.20
N SER A 170 32.07 21.88 -18.17
CA SER A 170 32.32 20.43 -18.16
C SER A 170 33.80 20.03 -18.24
N THR A 171 34.69 20.98 -18.47
CA THR A 171 36.14 20.77 -18.58
C THR A 171 36.86 20.81 -17.22
N GLU A 172 36.23 21.36 -16.18
CA GLU A 172 36.79 21.45 -14.83
C GLU A 172 36.31 20.27 -13.96
N TRP A 173 37.13 19.76 -13.04
CA TRP A 173 36.81 18.56 -12.24
C TRP A 173 35.81 18.82 -11.09
N LEU A 174 35.76 20.04 -10.54
CA LEU A 174 34.92 20.36 -9.39
C LEU A 174 33.40 20.28 -9.71
N PRO A 175 32.91 20.79 -10.87
CA PRO A 175 31.53 20.58 -11.33
C PRO A 175 31.14 19.10 -11.51
N TRP A 176 32.09 18.20 -11.82
CA TRP A 176 31.79 16.77 -11.89
C TRP A 176 31.55 16.17 -10.51
N VAL A 177 32.30 16.61 -9.50
CA VAL A 177 32.11 16.15 -8.12
C VAL A 177 30.74 16.59 -7.59
N THR A 178 30.34 17.84 -7.84
CA THR A 178 29.00 18.32 -7.46
C THR A 178 27.91 17.56 -8.20
N ALA A 179 28.05 17.37 -9.51
CA ALA A 179 27.07 16.63 -10.32
C ALA A 179 26.91 15.17 -9.88
N VAL A 180 28.00 14.48 -9.52
CA VAL A 180 27.93 13.12 -8.97
C VAL A 180 27.25 13.13 -7.59
N ALA A 181 27.55 14.10 -6.74
CA ALA A 181 26.91 14.22 -5.43
C ALA A 181 25.40 14.49 -5.54
N VAL A 182 24.98 15.39 -6.44
CA VAL A 182 23.56 15.64 -6.72
C VAL A 182 22.93 14.41 -7.34
N TYR A 183 23.56 13.76 -8.33
CA TYR A 183 23.05 12.52 -8.89
C TYR A 183 22.80 11.44 -7.82
N LEU A 184 23.76 11.23 -6.91
CA LEU A 184 23.60 10.28 -5.80
C LEU A 184 22.46 10.69 -4.85
N LEU A 185 22.34 11.97 -4.52
CA LEU A 185 21.23 12.50 -3.73
C LEU A 185 19.90 12.16 -4.40
N LEU A 186 19.77 12.46 -5.70
CA LEU A 186 18.57 12.21 -6.49
C LEU A 186 18.26 10.71 -6.61
N ALA A 187 19.29 9.87 -6.78
CA ALA A 187 19.14 8.41 -6.78
C ALA A 187 18.63 7.89 -5.44
N VAL A 188 19.16 8.36 -4.30
CA VAL A 188 18.68 7.95 -2.97
C VAL A 188 17.23 8.41 -2.74
N VAL A 189 16.94 9.67 -3.06
CA VAL A 189 15.63 10.30 -2.86
C VAL A 189 14.54 9.66 -3.73
N THR A 190 14.91 9.05 -4.86
CA THR A 190 13.98 8.32 -5.74
C THR A 190 13.92 6.83 -5.45
N LEU A 191 15.06 6.16 -5.31
CA LEU A 191 15.13 4.71 -5.14
C LEU A 191 14.67 4.25 -3.76
N VAL A 192 15.02 4.96 -2.68
CA VAL A 192 14.64 4.53 -1.32
C VAL A 192 13.11 4.49 -1.17
N PRO A 193 12.35 5.53 -1.55
CA PRO A 193 10.90 5.48 -1.45
C PRO A 193 10.29 4.40 -2.36
N VAL A 194 10.76 4.28 -3.60
CA VAL A 194 10.25 3.29 -4.56
C VAL A 194 10.51 1.87 -4.08
N ALA A 195 11.74 1.55 -3.69
CA ALA A 195 12.10 0.23 -3.16
C ALA A 195 11.29 -0.12 -1.92
N TYR A 196 11.06 0.86 -1.04
CA TYR A 196 10.24 0.64 0.14
C TYR A 196 8.78 0.35 -0.22
N VAL A 197 8.16 1.16 -1.10
CA VAL A 197 6.77 0.95 -1.55
C VAL A 197 6.60 -0.44 -2.17
N ILE A 198 7.53 -0.85 -3.04
CA ILE A 198 7.51 -2.17 -3.68
C ILE A 198 7.63 -3.28 -2.63
N ASN A 199 8.62 -3.20 -1.73
CA ASN A 199 8.84 -4.22 -0.71
C ASN A 199 7.65 -4.34 0.25
N ASN A 200 7.06 -3.22 0.66
CA ASN A 200 5.90 -3.20 1.53
C ASN A 200 4.65 -3.75 0.83
N LEU A 201 4.43 -3.38 -0.43
CA LEU A 201 3.32 -3.91 -1.23
C LEU A 201 3.43 -5.43 -1.39
N VAL A 202 4.63 -5.92 -1.72
CA VAL A 202 4.90 -7.37 -1.85
C VAL A 202 4.69 -8.09 -0.52
N ALA A 203 5.15 -7.52 0.60
CA ALA A 203 4.95 -8.10 1.92
C ALA A 203 3.46 -8.17 2.30
N ASN A 204 2.72 -7.08 2.10
CA ASN A 204 1.29 -7.00 2.40
C ASN A 204 0.47 -7.97 1.52
N LEU A 205 0.79 -8.06 0.23
CA LEU A 205 0.14 -9.02 -0.67
C LEU A 205 0.39 -10.47 -0.26
N ARG A 206 1.61 -10.80 0.18
CA ARG A 206 1.92 -12.14 0.70
C ARG A 206 1.10 -12.46 1.94
N GLN A 207 1.01 -11.54 2.88
CA GLN A 207 0.19 -11.71 4.10
C GLN A 207 -1.28 -11.90 3.77
N ALA A 208 -1.84 -11.04 2.90
CA ALA A 208 -3.24 -11.16 2.47
C ALA A 208 -3.53 -12.50 1.77
N LEU A 209 -2.60 -12.98 0.93
CA LEU A 209 -2.70 -14.29 0.29
C LEU A 209 -2.63 -15.44 1.29
N GLU A 210 -1.78 -15.35 2.30
CA GLU A 210 -1.68 -16.36 3.36
C GLU A 210 -2.95 -16.43 4.22
N GLU A 211 -3.50 -15.28 4.60
CA GLU A 211 -4.76 -15.17 5.34
C GLU A 211 -5.93 -15.72 4.53
N ALA A 212 -6.03 -15.34 3.24
CA ALA A 212 -7.02 -15.90 2.34
C ALA A 212 -6.89 -17.42 2.27
N ARG A 213 -5.68 -17.97 2.09
CA ARG A 213 -5.44 -19.42 2.08
C ARG A 213 -5.78 -20.12 3.39
N ARG A 214 -5.62 -19.47 4.55
CA ARG A 214 -6.05 -20.01 5.85
C ARG A 214 -7.56 -20.12 5.92
N ARG A 215 -8.28 -19.04 5.61
CA ARG A 215 -9.76 -19.03 5.55
C ARG A 215 -10.31 -20.05 4.55
N TRP A 216 -9.70 -20.16 3.37
CA TRP A 216 -10.04 -21.19 2.38
C TRP A 216 -9.87 -22.60 2.99
N ARG A 217 -8.79 -22.88 3.72
CA ARG A 217 -8.60 -24.20 4.37
C ARG A 217 -9.64 -24.48 5.46
N GLU A 218 -9.99 -23.50 6.27
CA GLU A 218 -11.02 -23.63 7.32
C GLU A 218 -12.39 -23.95 6.73
N VAL A 219 -12.82 -23.20 5.70
CA VAL A 219 -14.08 -23.47 4.98
C VAL A 219 -14.08 -24.89 4.40
N ARG A 220 -12.97 -25.33 3.78
CA ARG A 220 -12.87 -26.71 3.27
C ARG A 220 -12.98 -27.76 4.37
N ALA A 221 -12.35 -27.53 5.51
CA ALA A 221 -12.41 -28.45 6.64
C ALA A 221 -13.84 -28.55 7.18
N LEU A 222 -14.55 -27.42 7.30
CA LEU A 222 -15.94 -27.38 7.72
C LEU A 222 -16.86 -28.09 6.72
N SER A 223 -16.71 -27.84 5.40
CA SER A 223 -17.49 -28.53 4.36
C SER A 223 -17.29 -30.04 4.42
N ARG A 224 -16.03 -30.52 4.53
CA ARG A 224 -15.75 -31.96 4.65
C ARG A 224 -16.37 -32.58 5.90
N ASN A 225 -16.33 -31.87 7.03
CA ASN A 225 -16.94 -32.34 8.27
C ASN A 225 -18.47 -32.45 8.12
N LEU A 226 -19.11 -31.42 7.55
CA LEU A 226 -20.55 -31.45 7.26
C LEU A 226 -20.93 -32.58 6.30
N GLU A 227 -20.17 -32.78 5.22
CA GLU A 227 -20.37 -33.89 4.28
C GLU A 227 -20.28 -35.25 5.00
N GLN A 228 -19.30 -35.42 5.89
CA GLN A 228 -19.15 -36.64 6.68
C GLN A 228 -20.35 -36.86 7.62
N GLN A 229 -20.78 -35.82 8.34
CA GLN A 229 -21.94 -35.90 9.23
C GLN A 229 -23.22 -36.25 8.46
N VAL A 230 -23.43 -35.66 7.28
CA VAL A 230 -24.57 -35.96 6.41
C VAL A 230 -24.51 -37.43 5.96
N ALA A 231 -23.34 -37.93 5.56
CA ALA A 231 -23.17 -39.32 5.16
C ALA A 231 -23.45 -40.29 6.32
N GLU A 232 -22.93 -40.03 7.52
CA GLU A 232 -23.14 -40.85 8.72
C GLU A 232 -24.63 -40.88 9.11
N ARG A 233 -25.30 -39.73 9.12
CA ARG A 233 -26.74 -39.63 9.43
C ARG A 233 -27.59 -40.34 8.38
N THR A 234 -27.24 -40.22 7.11
CA THR A 234 -27.96 -40.90 6.01
C THR A 234 -27.82 -42.42 6.13
N ALA A 235 -26.62 -42.91 6.46
CA ALA A 235 -26.38 -44.33 6.68
C ALA A 235 -27.15 -44.89 7.90
N ASP A 236 -27.17 -44.17 9.02
CA ASP A 236 -27.93 -44.56 10.22
C ASP A 236 -29.44 -44.59 9.93
N LEU A 237 -29.98 -43.56 9.27
CA LEU A 237 -31.39 -43.52 8.85
C LEU A 237 -31.75 -44.66 7.89
N ALA A 238 -30.90 -44.94 6.90
CA ALA A 238 -31.12 -46.05 5.97
C ALA A 238 -31.14 -47.41 6.70
N ARG A 239 -30.25 -47.60 7.68
CA ARG A 239 -30.20 -48.82 8.49
C ARG A 239 -31.47 -49.01 9.33
N ARG A 240 -31.94 -47.95 9.99
CA ARG A 240 -33.19 -47.97 10.77
C ARG A 240 -34.40 -48.21 9.88
N SER A 241 -34.45 -47.59 8.71
CA SER A 241 -35.52 -47.83 7.72
C SER A 241 -35.57 -49.29 7.32
N ALA A 242 -34.43 -49.89 6.96
CA ALA A 242 -34.35 -51.31 6.60
C ALA A 242 -34.79 -52.24 7.74
N GLN A 243 -34.47 -51.90 8.99
CA GLN A 243 -34.93 -52.64 10.17
C GLN A 243 -36.45 -52.56 10.36
N LEU A 244 -37.04 -51.36 10.21
CA LEU A 244 -38.49 -51.17 10.31
C LEU A 244 -39.22 -51.90 9.18
N GLU A 245 -38.67 -51.89 7.97
CA GLU A 245 -39.24 -52.56 6.81
C GLU A 245 -39.20 -54.08 6.97
N ALA A 246 -38.09 -54.64 7.47
CA ALA A 246 -37.98 -56.05 7.84
C ALA A 246 -38.95 -56.43 8.97
N ALA A 247 -39.07 -55.61 10.02
CA ALA A 247 -40.04 -55.84 11.09
C ALA A 247 -41.49 -55.81 10.60
N ALA A 248 -41.83 -54.88 9.69
CA ALA A 248 -43.14 -54.80 9.06
C ALA A 248 -43.42 -56.01 8.15
N GLN A 249 -42.41 -56.50 7.43
CA GLN A 249 -42.49 -57.72 6.62
C GLN A 249 -42.85 -58.93 7.50
N VAL A 250 -42.10 -59.15 8.59
CA VAL A 250 -42.34 -60.26 9.52
C VAL A 250 -43.72 -60.16 10.17
N ALA A 251 -44.13 -58.95 10.57
CA ALA A 251 -45.47 -58.73 11.13
C ALA A 251 -46.59 -59.07 10.13
N ARG A 252 -46.42 -58.72 8.84
CA ARG A 252 -47.37 -59.09 7.77
C ARG A 252 -47.41 -60.59 7.53
N GLU A 253 -46.27 -61.27 7.47
CA GLU A 253 -46.21 -62.73 7.29
C GLU A 253 -46.85 -63.47 8.49
N ALA A 254 -46.58 -63.03 9.72
CA ALA A 254 -47.19 -63.60 10.92
C ALA A 254 -48.72 -63.40 10.95
N ALA A 255 -49.21 -62.23 10.52
CA ALA A 255 -50.64 -61.97 10.40
C ALA A 255 -51.31 -62.88 9.35
N ALA A 256 -50.66 -63.09 8.19
CA ALA A 256 -51.16 -63.97 7.15
C ALA A 256 -51.26 -65.44 7.60
N ILE A 257 -50.29 -65.94 8.37
CA ILE A 257 -50.34 -67.30 8.95
C ILE A 257 -51.53 -67.46 9.90
N ARG A 258 -51.75 -66.45 10.77
CA ARG A 258 -52.86 -66.47 11.73
C ARG A 258 -54.23 -66.48 11.06
N ASP A 259 -54.39 -65.74 9.96
CA ASP A 259 -55.61 -65.74 9.13
C ASP A 259 -55.86 -67.12 8.48
N VAL A 260 -54.81 -67.80 8.01
CA VAL A 260 -54.91 -69.16 7.45
C VAL A 260 -55.32 -70.18 8.50
N GLU A 261 -54.80 -70.08 9.72
CA GLU A 261 -55.17 -70.95 10.84
C GLU A 261 -56.65 -70.75 11.25
N GLN A 262 -57.13 -69.50 11.24
CA GLN A 262 -58.55 -69.20 11.46
C GLN A 262 -59.46 -69.77 10.37
N LEU A 263 -59.08 -69.63 9.10
CA LEU A 263 -59.84 -70.20 7.96
C LEU A 263 -59.89 -71.74 7.98
N LEU A 264 -58.80 -72.39 8.40
CA LEU A 264 -58.77 -73.86 8.58
C LEU A 264 -59.62 -74.31 9.78
N GLY A 265 -59.67 -73.52 10.85
CA GLY A 265 -60.54 -73.78 12.00
C GLY A 265 -62.03 -73.67 11.68
N GLU A 266 -62.43 -72.67 10.87
CA GLU A 266 -63.83 -72.53 10.44
C GLU A 266 -64.27 -73.65 9.48
N THR A 267 -63.38 -74.10 8.59
CA THR A 267 -63.70 -75.18 7.64
C THR A 267 -63.72 -76.56 8.26
N ALA A 268 -62.99 -76.80 9.36
CA ALA A 268 -63.03 -78.07 10.11
C ALA A 268 -64.30 -78.25 10.98
N HIS A 269 -65.15 -77.22 11.07
CA HIS A 269 -66.44 -77.27 11.79
C HIS A 269 -67.66 -77.45 10.87
N LEU A 270 -67.45 -77.69 9.57
CA LEU A 270 -68.47 -78.17 8.61
C LEU A 270 -68.35 -79.69 8.43
#